data_AF-A0AAN3MND9-F1
#
_entry.id   AF-A0AAN3MND9-F1
#
_cell.length_a   1.000
_cell.length_b   1.000
_cell.length_c   1.000
_cell.angle_alpha   90.00
_cell.angle_beta   90.00
_cell.angle_gamma   90.00
#
_symmetry.space_group_name_H-M   'P 1'
#
loop_
_entity.id
_entity.type
_entity.pdbx_description
1 polymer ?
#
loop_
_entity_poly.entity_id
_entity_poly.type
_entity_poly.pdbx_seq_one_letter_code
_entity_poly.pdbx_strand_id
1 'polypeptide(L)'
;MDKQSLHETAKRLALELPFVELCWPFGPEFDVFKIGGKIFMLSSELRGVPFINLKSDPQKSLLNQQIYPSIKPGYHMNKKHWISVYPGEEISEALIRDLINDSWNLVVDGLAKRDQKRVRPG
;
A
#
# COMPACT_ATOMS: atom_id res chain seq x y z
N MET A 1 10.83 4.10 11.24
CA MET A 1 11.11 4.71 9.92
C MET A 1 10.74 6.18 9.95
N ASP A 2 11.59 7.04 9.40
CA ASP A 2 11.38 8.49 9.43
C ASP A 2 10.56 9.01 8.23
N LYS A 3 10.37 10.33 8.16
CA LYS A 3 9.61 10.98 7.09
C LYS A 3 10.29 10.87 5.73
N GLN A 4 11.61 10.92 5.67
CA GLN A 4 12.35 10.96 4.41
C GLN A 4 12.36 9.58 3.74
N SER A 5 12.45 8.53 4.55
CA SER A 5 12.62 7.15 4.07
C SER A 5 11.33 6.43 3.71
N LEU A 6 10.15 6.87 4.18
CA LEU A 6 8.89 6.14 3.96
C LEU A 6 8.53 5.96 2.49
N HIS A 7 8.49 7.06 1.73
CA HIS A 7 8.10 7.02 0.31
C HIS A 7 9.14 6.29 -0.53
N GLU A 8 10.43 6.55 -0.30
CA GLU A 8 11.52 5.88 -1.01
C GLU A 8 11.48 4.36 -0.80
N THR A 9 11.32 3.93 0.45
CA THR A 9 11.24 2.51 0.80
C THR A 9 9.99 1.89 0.21
N ALA A 10 8.81 2.49 0.42
CA ALA A 10 7.55 1.95 -0.09
C ALA A 10 7.56 1.84 -1.63
N LYS A 11 8.04 2.88 -2.32
CA LYS A 11 8.14 2.91 -3.78
C LYS A 11 9.07 1.81 -4.31
N ARG A 12 10.27 1.67 -3.73
CA ARG A 12 11.20 0.59 -4.10
C ARG A 12 10.55 -0.78 -3.93
N LEU A 13 9.96 -1.04 -2.75
CA LEU A 13 9.31 -2.32 -2.44
C LEU A 13 8.13 -2.63 -3.36
N ALA A 14 7.31 -1.63 -3.68
CA ALA A 14 6.19 -1.82 -4.61
C ALA A 14 6.67 -2.10 -6.04
N LEU A 15 7.77 -1.49 -6.48
CA LEU A 15 8.33 -1.71 -7.82
C LEU A 15 9.10 -3.03 -7.95
N GLU A 16 9.49 -3.67 -6.83
CA GLU A 16 10.02 -5.04 -6.80
C GLU A 16 8.94 -6.09 -7.13
N LEU A 17 7.65 -5.74 -7.00
CA LEU A 17 6.54 -6.66 -7.27
C LEU A 17 6.25 -6.80 -8.78
N PRO A 18 5.84 -7.99 -9.23
CA PRO A 18 5.67 -8.26 -10.65
C PRO A 18 4.47 -7.51 -11.24
N PHE A 19 4.66 -7.01 -12.46
CA PHE A 19 3.62 -6.34 -13.28
C PHE A 19 3.01 -5.09 -12.64
N VAL A 20 3.75 -4.41 -11.76
CA VAL A 20 3.30 -3.14 -11.16
C VAL A 20 3.37 -1.99 -12.16
N GLU A 21 2.31 -1.22 -12.23
CA GLU A 21 2.21 0.03 -12.98
C GLU A 21 2.26 1.21 -11.99
N LEU A 22 3.19 2.14 -12.20
CA LEU A 22 3.22 3.44 -11.51
C LEU A 22 2.65 4.52 -12.43
N CYS A 23 1.65 5.26 -11.96
CA CYS A 23 1.03 6.36 -12.70
C CYS A 23 0.50 7.48 -11.78
N TRP A 24 0.07 8.59 -12.39
CA TRP A 24 -0.34 9.84 -11.70
C TRP A 24 -1.75 10.30 -12.10
N PRO A 25 -2.79 9.48 -11.91
CA PRO A 25 -4.16 9.81 -12.33
C PRO A 25 -4.78 10.98 -11.56
N PHE A 26 -4.19 11.37 -10.43
CA PHE A 26 -4.66 12.46 -9.57
C PHE A 26 -3.71 13.67 -9.54
N GLY A 27 -2.75 13.70 -10.49
CA GLY A 27 -1.68 14.69 -10.54
C GLY A 27 -0.34 14.16 -10.02
N PRO A 28 0.75 14.93 -10.23
CA PRO A 28 2.11 14.48 -9.95
C PRO A 28 2.36 14.18 -8.46
N GLU A 29 1.50 14.67 -7.56
CA GLU A 29 1.75 14.63 -6.12
C GLU A 29 1.24 13.33 -5.48
N PHE A 30 0.70 12.44 -6.32
CA PHE A 30 0.12 11.16 -5.96
C PHE A 30 0.74 10.07 -6.81
N ASP A 31 1.76 9.39 -6.27
CA ASP A 31 2.27 8.17 -6.85
C ASP A 31 1.22 7.06 -6.63
N VAL A 32 0.63 6.55 -7.72
CA VAL A 32 -0.39 5.48 -7.67
C VAL A 32 0.18 4.20 -8.29
N PHE A 33 0.16 3.12 -7.51
CA PHE A 33 0.66 1.82 -7.90
C PHE A 33 -0.49 0.85 -8.13
N LYS A 34 -0.49 0.22 -9.30
CA LYS A 34 -1.57 -0.66 -9.77
C LYS A 34 -1.04 -2.01 -10.19
N ILE A 35 -1.92 -3.00 -10.14
CA ILE A 35 -1.75 -4.31 -10.76
C ILE A 35 -3.08 -4.69 -11.43
N GLY A 36 -3.03 -5.09 -12.70
CA GLY A 36 -4.23 -5.43 -13.47
C GLY A 36 -5.26 -4.28 -13.52
N GLY A 37 -4.79 -3.03 -13.58
CA GLY A 37 -5.64 -1.83 -13.60
C GLY A 37 -6.26 -1.45 -12.25
N LYS A 38 -5.97 -2.17 -11.16
CA LYS A 38 -6.51 -1.92 -9.82
C LYS A 38 -5.41 -1.38 -8.90
N ILE A 39 -5.73 -0.36 -8.11
CA ILE A 39 -4.80 0.27 -7.16
C ILE A 39 -4.60 -0.64 -5.95
N PHE A 40 -3.35 -0.87 -5.57
CA PHE A 40 -2.98 -1.51 -4.30
C PHE A 40 -2.19 -0.55 -3.38
N MET A 41 -1.48 0.43 -3.93
CA MET A 41 -0.80 1.43 -3.12
C MET A 41 -0.97 2.84 -3.70
N LEU A 42 -1.10 3.82 -2.83
CA LEU A 42 -0.99 5.25 -3.16
C LEU A 42 -0.03 5.90 -2.16
N SER A 43 0.86 6.76 -2.64
CA SER A 43 1.81 7.51 -1.81
C SER A 43 1.63 9.00 -2.04
N SER A 44 1.53 9.78 -0.95
CA SER A 44 1.40 11.24 -1.01
C SER A 44 1.70 11.87 0.36
N GLU A 45 1.49 13.17 0.48
CA GLU A 45 1.67 13.91 1.72
C GLU A 45 0.35 14.57 2.17
N LEU A 46 0.15 14.62 3.48
CA LEU A 46 -0.93 15.36 4.12
C LEU A 46 -0.33 16.42 5.03
N ARG A 47 -0.45 17.70 4.65
CA ARG A 47 0.08 18.84 5.41
C ARG A 47 1.58 18.69 5.73
N GLY A 48 2.37 18.22 4.75
CA GLY A 48 3.81 17.99 4.89
C GLY A 48 4.18 16.74 5.71
N VAL A 49 3.22 15.85 5.98
CA VAL A 49 3.47 14.53 6.58
C VAL A 49 3.27 13.46 5.52
N PRO A 50 4.31 12.69 5.16
CA PRO A 50 4.17 11.64 4.17
C PRO A 50 3.30 10.50 4.72
N PHE A 51 2.56 9.87 3.83
CA PHE A 51 1.81 8.66 4.12
C PHE A 51 1.72 7.77 2.88
N ILE A 52 1.42 6.49 3.12
CA ILE A 52 0.98 5.56 2.07
C ILE A 52 -0.39 4.99 2.43
N ASN A 53 -1.23 4.81 1.42
CA ASN A 53 -2.50 4.10 1.51
C ASN A 53 -2.33 2.70 0.93
N LEU A 54 -2.78 1.68 1.67
CA LEU A 54 -2.70 0.27 1.28
C LEU A 54 -4.06 -0.41 1.43
N LYS A 55 -4.39 -1.32 0.51
CA LYS A 55 -5.52 -2.25 0.70
C LYS A 55 -5.23 -3.13 1.91
N SER A 56 -6.28 -3.42 2.67
CA SER A 56 -6.19 -4.32 3.80
C SER A 56 -7.44 -5.17 3.89
N ASP A 57 -7.26 -6.41 4.33
CA ASP A 57 -8.36 -7.22 4.85
C ASP A 57 -8.94 -6.51 6.10
N PRO A 58 -10.28 -6.47 6.29
CA PRO A 58 -10.88 -5.76 7.41
C PRO A 58 -10.42 -6.25 8.79
N GLN A 59 -10.16 -7.54 8.98
CA GLN A 59 -9.70 -8.07 10.27
C GLN A 59 -8.24 -7.68 10.53
N LYS A 60 -7.37 -7.86 9.53
CA LYS A 60 -5.96 -7.38 9.61
C LYS A 60 -5.88 -5.87 9.82
N SER A 61 -6.78 -5.11 9.19
CA SER A 61 -6.84 -3.66 9.29
C SER A 61 -7.05 -3.21 10.73
N LEU A 62 -7.98 -3.84 11.46
CA LEU A 62 -8.26 -3.53 12.86
C LEU A 62 -7.06 -3.86 13.75
N LEU A 63 -6.47 -5.05 13.57
CA LEU A 63 -5.31 -5.48 14.35
C LEU A 63 -4.11 -4.55 14.17
N ASN A 64 -3.77 -4.21 12.92
CA ASN A 64 -2.66 -3.32 12.63
C ASN A 64 -2.84 -1.92 13.24
N GLN A 65 -4.07 -1.39 13.25
CA GLN A 65 -4.37 -0.10 13.89
C GLN A 65 -4.28 -0.15 15.43
N GLN A 66 -4.48 -1.32 16.03
CA GLN A 66 -4.32 -1.51 17.48
C GLN A 66 -2.86 -1.65 17.87
N ILE A 67 -2.06 -2.37 17.08
CA ILE A 67 -0.64 -2.62 17.36
C ILE A 67 0.20 -1.40 17.04
N TYR A 68 -0.03 -0.74 15.90
CA TYR A 68 0.84 0.31 15.38
C TYR A 68 0.15 1.68 15.41
N PRO A 69 0.57 2.61 16.29
CA PRO A 69 -0.04 3.93 16.38
C PRO A 69 0.01 4.73 15.08
N SER A 70 1.03 4.51 14.23
CA SER A 70 1.16 5.18 12.93
C SER A 70 0.32 4.57 11.81
N ILE A 71 -0.46 3.52 12.09
CA ILE A 71 -1.41 2.95 11.14
C ILE A 71 -2.83 3.41 11.50
N LYS A 72 -3.50 4.06 10.55
CA LYS A 72 -4.82 4.67 10.73
C LYS A 72 -5.81 4.17 9.68
N PRO A 73 -7.13 4.41 9.85
CA PRO A 73 -8.10 4.17 8.78
C PRO A 73 -7.73 4.95 7.51
N GLY A 74 -7.92 4.35 6.34
CA GLY A 74 -7.50 4.92 5.05
C GLY A 74 -8.02 6.34 4.79
N TYR A 75 -7.10 7.28 4.64
CA TYR A 75 -7.35 8.68 4.29
C TYR A 75 -7.92 8.79 2.87
N HIS A 76 -9.06 9.47 2.70
CA HIS A 76 -9.82 9.57 1.44
C HIS A 76 -10.20 8.23 0.78
N MET A 77 -10.09 7.12 1.50
CA MET A 77 -10.39 5.78 1.02
C MET A 77 -11.54 5.16 1.83
N ASN A 78 -12.03 4.00 1.35
CA ASN A 78 -12.94 3.18 2.14
C ASN A 78 -12.22 2.61 3.37
N LYS A 79 -12.47 3.19 4.53
CA LYS A 79 -11.81 2.88 5.82
C LYS A 79 -11.94 1.43 6.28
N LYS A 80 -12.88 0.65 5.73
CA LYS A 80 -13.01 -0.79 6.01
C LYS A 80 -11.96 -1.62 5.27
N HIS A 81 -11.51 -1.15 4.12
CA HIS A 81 -10.67 -1.92 3.18
C HIS A 81 -9.32 -1.28 2.91
N TRP A 82 -9.02 -0.16 3.58
CA TRP A 82 -7.82 0.62 3.37
C TRP A 82 -7.30 1.15 4.69
N ILE A 83 -5.98 1.14 4.81
CA ILE A 83 -5.23 1.75 5.91
C ILE A 83 -4.30 2.82 5.36
N SER A 84 -4.02 3.84 6.18
CA SER A 84 -2.94 4.80 5.96
C SER A 84 -1.80 4.51 6.92
N VAL A 85 -0.59 4.39 6.40
CA VAL A 85 0.64 4.23 7.18
C VAL A 85 1.42 5.53 7.14
N TYR A 86 1.72 6.07 8.31
CA TYR A 86 2.54 7.26 8.51
C TYR A 86 3.91 6.86 9.08
N PRO A 87 4.92 7.75 9.06
CA PRO A 87 6.18 7.53 9.75
C PRO A 87 5.99 7.27 11.24
N GLY A 88 6.92 6.54 11.84
CA GLY A 88 6.91 6.24 13.28
C GLY A 88 7.98 5.22 13.66
N GLU A 89 8.25 5.14 14.96
CA GLU A 89 9.31 4.29 15.52
C GLU A 89 9.09 2.81 15.20
N GLU A 90 7.86 2.33 15.38
CA GLU A 90 7.46 0.93 15.13
C GLU A 90 7.30 0.58 13.64
N ILE A 91 7.43 1.56 12.75
CA ILE A 91 7.34 1.32 11.30
C ILE A 91 8.72 0.91 10.80
N SER A 92 8.88 -0.38 10.52
CA SER A 92 10.11 -0.94 9.94
C SER A 92 9.94 -1.20 8.45
N GLU A 93 11.06 -1.33 7.72
CA GLU A 93 11.02 -1.77 6.32
C GLU A 93 10.33 -3.13 6.16
N ALA A 94 10.59 -4.07 7.08
CA ALA A 94 9.95 -5.38 7.07
C ALA A 94 8.42 -5.27 7.17
N LEU A 95 7.91 -4.44 8.08
CA LEU A 95 6.48 -4.18 8.19
C LEU A 95 5.91 -3.55 6.91
N ILE A 96 6.58 -2.55 6.34
CA ILE A 96 6.13 -1.93 5.09
C ILE A 96 6.10 -2.96 3.95
N ARG A 97 7.11 -3.82 3.85
CA ARG A 97 7.17 -4.90 2.86
C ARG A 97 5.98 -5.86 3.03
N ASP A 98 5.68 -6.28 4.25
CA ASP A 98 4.56 -7.18 4.54
C ASP A 98 3.21 -6.53 4.20
N LEU A 99 3.01 -5.27 4.59
CA LEU A 99 1.77 -4.54 4.29
C LEU A 99 1.57 -4.31 2.79
N ILE A 100 2.64 -3.99 2.05
CA ILE A 100 2.60 -3.84 0.59
C ILE A 100 2.30 -5.18 -0.09
N ASN A 101 2.95 -6.26 0.34
CA ASN A 101 2.72 -7.61 -0.17
C ASN A 101 1.28 -8.04 0.08
N ASP A 102 0.74 -7.87 1.29
CA ASP A 102 -0.65 -8.17 1.63
C ASP A 102 -1.62 -7.37 0.76
N SER A 103 -1.38 -6.07 0.62
CA SER A 103 -2.19 -5.18 -0.21
C SER A 103 -2.23 -5.61 -1.68
N TRP A 104 -1.06 -5.85 -2.26
CA TRP A 104 -0.93 -6.36 -3.62
C TRP A 104 -1.60 -7.72 -3.76
N ASN A 105 -1.42 -8.59 -2.77
CA ASN A 105 -1.98 -9.93 -2.81
C ASN A 105 -3.51 -9.91 -2.84
N LEU A 106 -4.13 -9.09 -2.00
CA LEU A 106 -5.58 -8.88 -1.97
C LEU A 106 -6.12 -8.38 -3.31
N VAL A 107 -5.38 -7.50 -3.99
CA VAL A 107 -5.81 -6.99 -5.31
C VAL A 107 -5.71 -8.06 -6.37
N VAL A 108 -4.61 -8.82 -6.39
CA VAL A 108 -4.42 -9.96 -7.33
C VAL A 108 -5.51 -11.01 -7.12
N ASP A 109 -5.82 -11.35 -5.87
CA ASP A 109 -6.86 -12.35 -5.55
C ASP A 109 -8.26 -11.93 -6.05
N GLY A 110 -8.47 -10.62 -6.23
CA GLY A 110 -9.68 -10.04 -6.83
C GLY A 110 -9.66 -9.92 -8.37
N LEU A 111 -8.57 -10.31 -9.05
CA LEU A 111 -8.51 -10.36 -10.52
C LEU A 111 -9.17 -11.64 -11.07
N ALA A 112 -9.42 -11.69 -12.38
CA ALA A 112 -9.89 -12.92 -13.01
C ALA A 112 -8.84 -14.04 -12.89
N LYS A 113 -9.27 -15.31 -12.78
CA LYS A 113 -8.35 -16.45 -12.56
C LYS A 113 -7.26 -16.59 -13.63
N ARG A 114 -7.55 -16.20 -14.87
CA ARG A 114 -6.54 -16.14 -15.96
C ARG A 114 -5.42 -15.15 -15.64
N ASP A 115 -5.77 -13.99 -15.09
CA ASP A 115 -4.84 -12.90 -14.80
C ASP A 115 -4.04 -13.21 -13.53
N GLN A 116 -4.68 -13.84 -12.53
CA GLN A 116 -3.99 -14.37 -11.34
C GLN A 116 -2.84 -15.33 -11.72
N LYS A 117 -3.11 -16.30 -12.60
CA LYS A 117 -2.10 -17.28 -13.06
C LYS A 117 -0.95 -16.65 -13.83
N ARG A 118 -1.20 -15.57 -14.57
CA ARG A 118 -0.15 -14.82 -15.27
C ARG A 118 0.78 -14.10 -14.30
N VAL A 119 0.21 -13.55 -13.24
CA VAL A 119 0.93 -12.75 -12.24
C VAL A 119 1.65 -13.64 -11.21
N ARG A 120 1.09 -14.82 -10.90
CA ARG A 120 1.67 -15.85 -10.03
C ARG A 120 1.61 -17.20 -10.75
N PRO A 121 2.55 -17.50 -11.65
CA PRO A 121 2.70 -18.86 -12.16
C PRO A 121 3.12 -19.74 -10.97
N GLY A 122 2.28 -20.73 -10.65
CA GLY A 122 2.53 -21.69 -9.56
C GLY A 122 3.65 -22.66 -9.88
#